data_AF-A0A533RH48-F1
#
_entry.id   AF-A0A533RH48-F1
#
_cell.length_a   1.000
_cell.length_b   1.000
_cell.length_c   1.000
_cell.angle_alpha   90.00
_cell.angle_beta   90.00
_cell.angle_gamma   90.00
#
_symmetry.space_group_name_H-M   'P 1'
#
loop_
_entity.id
_entity.type
_entity.pdbx_description
1 polymer ?
#
loop_
_entity_poly.entity_id
_entity_poly.type
_entity_poly.pdbx_seq_one_letter_code
_entity_poly.pdbx_strand_id
1 'polypeptide(L)'
;MLHITCVDETVALNHDLILQREVRGYLCACRAECDDEDNLEFDFVVLDQEELPTLAGLGEPEETARIEIRTGDQVRVIMRLVYVSTVYFAPFDINDLTEVLHGQADQAG
;
A
#
# COMPACT_ATOMS: atom_id res chain seq x y z
N MET A 1 5.57 -9.75 2.70
CA MET A 1 5.75 -8.59 1.80
C MET A 1 5.66 -9.12 0.41
N LEU A 2 4.79 -8.55 -0.39
CA LEU A 2 4.60 -8.96 -1.78
C LEU A 2 5.04 -7.83 -2.71
N HIS A 3 6.04 -8.10 -3.54
CA HIS A 3 6.46 -7.21 -4.60
C HIS A 3 5.66 -7.51 -5.88
N ILE A 4 5.19 -6.46 -6.55
CA ILE A 4 4.37 -6.50 -7.75
C ILE A 4 5.00 -5.53 -8.75
N THR A 5 5.56 -6.08 -9.81
CA THR A 5 6.23 -5.35 -10.89
C THR A 5 5.36 -5.30 -12.15
N CYS A 6 4.37 -6.20 -12.24
CA CYS A 6 3.45 -6.25 -13.36
C CYS A 6 2.02 -6.61 -12.97
N VAL A 7 1.09 -6.32 -13.90
CA VAL A 7 -0.35 -6.51 -13.68
C VAL A 7 -0.70 -7.96 -13.36
N ASP A 8 -0.02 -8.92 -13.98
CA ASP A 8 -0.31 -10.35 -13.80
C ASP A 8 0.04 -10.83 -12.38
N GLU A 9 1.07 -10.27 -11.75
CA GLU A 9 1.48 -10.60 -10.38
C GLU A 9 0.45 -10.20 -9.33
N THR A 10 -0.47 -9.28 -9.66
CA THR A 10 -1.59 -8.92 -8.77
C THR A 10 -2.50 -10.12 -8.47
N VAL A 11 -2.43 -11.21 -9.24
CA VAL A 11 -3.15 -12.47 -8.96
C VAL A 11 -2.80 -13.07 -7.58
N ALA A 12 -1.60 -12.77 -7.05
CA ALA A 12 -1.20 -13.21 -5.71
C ALA A 12 -2.10 -12.64 -4.59
N LEU A 13 -2.85 -11.57 -4.88
CA LEU A 13 -3.84 -10.96 -3.99
C LEU A 13 -5.26 -11.52 -4.20
N ASN A 14 -5.44 -12.70 -4.78
CA ASN A 14 -6.77 -13.29 -5.05
C ASN A 14 -7.63 -13.56 -3.80
N HIS A 15 -7.01 -13.67 -2.63
CA HIS A 15 -7.67 -13.75 -1.33
C HIS A 15 -8.28 -12.41 -0.91
N ASP A 16 -7.90 -11.33 -1.60
CA ASP A 16 -8.26 -9.97 -1.29
C ASP A 16 -8.54 -9.14 -2.56
N LEU A 17 -9.72 -9.35 -3.12
CA LEU A 17 -10.10 -8.73 -4.39
C LEU A 17 -10.19 -7.19 -4.34
N ILE A 18 -10.38 -6.63 -3.14
CA ILE A 18 -10.43 -5.17 -2.95
C ILE A 18 -9.02 -4.60 -3.06
N LEU A 19 -8.07 -5.15 -2.31
CA LEU A 19 -6.67 -4.74 -2.37
C LEU A 19 -6.08 -5.01 -3.76
N GLN A 20 -6.38 -6.18 -4.33
CA GLN A 20 -6.00 -6.51 -5.70
C GLN A 20 -6.46 -5.45 -6.71
N ARG A 21 -7.72 -5.02 -6.62
CA ARG A 21 -8.28 -4.02 -7.53
C ARG A 21 -7.57 -2.67 -7.40
N GLU A 22 -7.27 -2.24 -6.17
CA GLU A 22 -6.60 -0.98 -5.92
C GLU A 22 -5.15 -1.00 -6.44
N VAL A 23 -4.38 -2.03 -6.08
CA VAL A 23 -3.00 -2.20 -6.54
C VAL A 23 -2.94 -2.26 -8.07
N ARG A 24 -3.80 -3.09 -8.68
CA ARG A 24 -3.87 -3.23 -10.13
C ARG A 24 -4.28 -1.93 -10.82
N GLY A 25 -5.26 -1.22 -10.26
CA GLY A 25 -5.74 0.05 -10.80
C GLY A 25 -4.64 1.11 -10.82
N TYR A 26 -3.92 1.25 -9.71
CA TYR A 26 -2.84 2.22 -9.61
C TYR A 26 -1.65 1.86 -10.50
N LEU A 27 -1.27 0.57 -10.58
CA LEU A 27 -0.21 0.11 -11.48
C LEU A 27 -0.53 0.45 -12.95
N CYS A 28 -1.78 0.25 -13.37
CA CYS A 28 -2.22 0.63 -14.71
C CYS A 28 -2.19 2.15 -14.92
N ALA A 29 -2.55 2.95 -13.91
CA ALA A 29 -2.52 4.40 -13.99
C ALA A 29 -1.08 4.93 -14.16
N CYS A 30 -0.15 4.48 -13.31
CA CYS A 30 1.27 4.84 -13.44
C CYS A 30 1.80 4.46 -14.82
N ARG A 31 1.47 3.25 -15.32
CA ARG A 31 1.87 2.81 -16.67
C ARG A 31 1.33 3.70 -17.79
N ALA A 32 0.08 4.13 -17.70
CA ALA A 32 -0.51 5.02 -18.69
C ALA A 32 0.11 6.43 -18.68
N GLU A 33 0.63 6.88 -17.53
CA GLU A 33 1.29 8.19 -17.42
C GLU A 33 2.72 8.18 -17.96
N CYS A 34 3.38 7.02 -18.03
CA CYS A 34 4.76 6.91 -18.50
C CYS A 34 4.88 6.28 -19.90
N ASP A 35 3.83 6.44 -20.72
CA ASP A 35 3.67 5.91 -22.09
C ASP A 35 4.79 6.30 -23.10
N ASP A 36 5.85 6.99 -22.67
CA ASP A 36 7.02 7.38 -23.47
C ASP A 36 8.38 6.82 -22.99
N GLU A 37 8.48 6.14 -21.83
CA GLU A 37 9.73 5.51 -21.38
C GLU A 37 9.52 4.04 -20.98
N ASP A 38 10.03 3.13 -21.81
CA ASP A 38 9.94 1.67 -21.76
C ASP A 38 10.44 0.98 -20.46
N ASN A 39 10.65 1.69 -19.35
CA ASN A 39 11.09 1.11 -18.07
C ASN A 39 10.55 1.90 -16.88
N LEU A 40 9.25 1.78 -16.60
CA LEU A 40 8.77 2.12 -15.26
C LEU A 40 9.32 1.13 -14.23
N GLU A 41 10.43 1.50 -13.59
CA GLU A 41 11.01 0.79 -12.44
C GLU A 41 10.29 1.17 -11.13
N PHE A 42 8.96 1.26 -11.13
CA PHE A 42 8.21 1.35 -9.87
C PHE A 42 8.05 -0.04 -9.29
N ASP A 43 8.59 -0.25 -8.10
CA ASP A 43 8.33 -1.44 -7.30
C ASP A 43 7.05 -1.23 -6.48
N PHE A 44 6.02 -2.03 -6.71
CA PHE A 44 4.80 -1.96 -5.90
C PHE A 44 4.90 -3.00 -4.79
N VAL A 45 4.82 -2.54 -3.56
CA VAL A 45 5.01 -3.36 -2.37
C VAL A 45 3.71 -3.42 -1.59
N VAL A 46 3.19 -4.61 -1.36
CA VAL A 46 2.04 -4.84 -0.49
C VAL A 46 2.54 -5.40 0.84
N LEU A 47 2.28 -4.68 1.92
CA LEU A 47 2.64 -5.08 3.27
C LEU A 47 1.56 -5.97 3.87
N ASP A 48 1.98 -7.01 4.58
CA ASP A 48 1.11 -7.67 5.54
C ASP A 48 1.16 -6.96 6.91
N GLN A 49 0.35 -7.43 7.85
CA GLN A 49 0.24 -6.81 9.18
C GLN A 49 1.56 -6.87 9.97
N GLU A 50 2.35 -7.93 9.80
CA GLU A 50 3.62 -8.11 10.50
C GLU A 50 4.70 -7.15 9.98
N GLU A 51 4.52 -6.64 8.77
CA GLU A 51 5.47 -5.76 8.08
C GLU A 51 5.13 -4.28 8.16
N LEU A 52 3.97 -3.93 8.71
CA LEU A 52 3.57 -2.55 8.96
C LEU A 52 4.64 -1.72 9.72
N PRO A 53 5.40 -2.27 10.70
CA PRO A 53 6.49 -1.53 11.34
C PRO A 53 7.60 -1.06 10.39
N THR A 54 7.74 -1.66 9.21
CA THR A 54 8.73 -1.24 8.20
C THR A 54 8.48 0.20 7.72
N LEU A 55 7.24 0.68 7.81
CA LEU A 55 6.86 2.04 7.41
C LEU A 55 7.57 3.12 8.23
N ALA A 56 7.89 2.87 9.50
CA ALA A 56 8.52 3.84 10.38
C ALA A 56 9.95 4.24 9.94
N GLY A 57 10.58 3.46 9.06
CA GLY A 57 11.95 3.68 8.58
C GLY A 57 12.07 4.23 7.16
N LEU A 58 10.95 4.42 6.43
CA LEU A 58 10.98 4.76 5.01
C LEU A 58 11.15 6.26 4.72
N GLY A 59 11.04 7.11 5.75
CA GLY A 59 11.05 8.56 5.60
C GLY A 59 9.69 9.12 5.16
N GLU A 60 9.69 10.34 4.62
CA GLU A 60 8.46 10.99 4.16
C GLU A 60 8.16 10.62 2.70
N PRO A 61 6.95 10.10 2.39
CA PRO A 61 6.55 9.81 1.02
C PRO A 61 6.25 11.10 0.24
N GLU A 62 6.40 11.05 -1.08
CA GLU A 62 6.02 12.14 -1.99
C GLU A 62 4.50 12.33 -2.04
N GLU A 63 3.75 11.22 -1.99
CA GLU A 63 2.30 11.22 -1.91
C GLU A 63 1.82 10.21 -0.87
N THR A 64 0.80 10.60 -0.11
CA THR A 64 0.03 9.68 0.75
C THR A 64 -1.44 9.75 0.37
N ALA A 65 -2.02 8.59 0.06
CA ALA A 65 -3.45 8.45 -0.16
C ALA A 65 -4.05 7.47 0.84
N ARG A 66 -5.17 7.87 1.46
CA ARG A 66 -5.95 7.03 2.37
C ARG A 66 -7.26 6.65 1.70
N ILE A 67 -7.43 5.36 1.43
CA ILE A 67 -8.59 4.81 0.75
C ILE A 67 -9.45 4.10 1.78
N GLU A 68 -10.62 4.66 2.08
CA GLU A 68 -11.63 4.02 2.93
C GLU A 68 -12.68 3.31 2.08
N ILE A 69 -12.94 2.04 2.39
CA ILE A 69 -13.96 1.25 1.74
C ILE A 69 -14.94 0.78 2.81
N ARG A 70 -16.20 1.22 2.67
CA ARG A 70 -17.28 0.89 3.61
C ARG A 70 -18.20 -0.13 2.97
N THR A 71 -18.38 -1.28 3.63
CA THR A 71 -19.27 -2.34 3.19
C THR A 71 -20.12 -2.80 4.37
N GLY A 72 -21.37 -2.36 4.43
CA GLY A 72 -22.21 -2.56 5.62
C GLY A 72 -21.59 -1.89 6.84
N ASP A 73 -21.40 -2.67 7.91
CA ASP A 73 -20.79 -2.23 9.17
C ASP A 73 -19.25 -2.37 9.19
N GLN A 74 -18.65 -2.88 8.11
CA GLN A 74 -17.20 -3.03 8.00
C GLN A 74 -16.59 -1.81 7.30
N VAL A 75 -15.53 -1.29 7.90
CA VAL A 75 -14.70 -0.24 7.30
C VAL A 75 -13.30 -0.78 7.12
N ARG A 76 -12.86 -0.79 5.88
CA ARG A 76 -11.50 -1.15 5.51
C ARG A 76 -10.72 0.08 5.09
N VAL A 77 -9.46 0.15 5.49
CA VAL A 77 -8.56 1.22 5.09
C VAL A 77 -7.40 0.62 4.30
N ILE A 78 -7.02 1.27 3.20
CA ILE A 78 -5.76 1.01 2.51
C ILE A 78 -5.00 2.33 2.48
N MET A 79 -3.79 2.34 3.02
CA MET A 79 -2.86 3.44 2.84
C MET A 79 -2.00 3.14 1.63
N ARG A 80 -1.89 4.09 0.70
CA ARG A 80 -0.94 4.07 -0.40
C ARG A 80 0.10 5.17 -0.15
N LEU A 81 1.36 4.78 -0.12
CA LEU A 81 2.50 5.68 0.09
C LEU A 81 3.40 5.62 -1.13
N VAL A 82 3.60 6.75 -1.79
CA VAL A 82 4.37 6.85 -3.03
C VAL A 82 5.71 7.47 -2.73
N TYR A 83 6.77 6.79 -3.12
CA TYR A 83 8.15 7.26 -3.14
C TYR A 83 8.65 7.27 -4.59
N VAL A 84 9.79 7.92 -4.81
CA VAL A 84 10.42 8.12 -6.13
C VAL A 84 10.38 6.87 -7.03
N SER A 85 10.65 5.68 -6.46
CA SER A 85 10.70 4.41 -7.21
C SER A 85 9.90 3.27 -6.58
N THR A 86 9.10 3.54 -5.55
CA THR A 86 8.41 2.48 -4.81
C THR A 86 7.06 2.96 -4.31
N VAL A 87 6.04 2.11 -4.47
CA VAL A 87 4.68 2.38 -3.98
C VAL A 87 4.31 1.33 -2.95
N TYR A 88 4.09 1.73 -1.70
CA TYR A 88 3.64 0.82 -0.65
C TYR A 88 2.12 0.86 -0.52
N PHE A 89 1.51 -0.33 -0.43
CA PHE A 89 0.12 -0.54 -0.06
C PHE A 89 0.08 -1.24 1.30
N ALA A 90 -0.49 -0.55 2.28
CA ALA A 90 -0.63 -1.04 3.64
C ALA A 90 -2.14 -1.14 3.96
N PRO A 91 -2.73 -2.34 3.92
CA PRO A 91 -4.10 -2.56 4.34
C PRO A 91 -4.19 -2.51 5.88
N PHE A 92 -5.18 -1.80 6.42
CA PHE A 92 -5.46 -1.71 7.84
C PHE A 92 -6.93 -1.98 8.10
N ASP A 93 -7.20 -2.64 9.23
CA ASP A 93 -8.46 -2.46 9.93
C ASP A 93 -8.41 -1.11 10.66
N ILE A 94 -9.52 -0.35 10.65
CA ILE A 94 -9.52 1.04 11.13
C ILE A 94 -9.07 1.19 12.59
N ASN A 95 -9.17 0.11 13.38
CA ASN A 95 -8.76 0.04 14.78
C ASN A 95 -7.23 -0.02 14.95
N ASP A 96 -6.48 -0.43 13.93
CA ASP A 96 -5.04 -0.69 14.01
C ASP A 96 -4.17 0.45 13.44
N LEU A 97 -4.80 1.41 12.74
CA LEU A 97 -4.08 2.47 12.01
C LEU A 97 -3.31 3.43 12.93
N THR A 98 -3.77 3.66 14.15
CA THR A 98 -3.18 4.65 15.07
C THR A 98 -1.89 4.17 15.74
N GLU A 99 -1.73 2.86 15.94
CA GLU A 99 -0.54 2.28 16.58
C GLU A 99 0.66 2.19 15.63
N VAL A 100 0.40 1.98 14.34
CA VAL A 100 1.45 1.78 13.34
C VAL A 100 2.14 3.08 12.91
N LEU A 101 1.39 4.17 12.74
CA LEU A 101 1.94 5.44 12.24
C LEU A 101 2.74 6.21 13.30
N HIS A 102 2.54 5.93 14.58
CA HIS A 102 3.20 6.65 15.68
C HIS A 102 4.29 5.84 16.37
N GLY A 103 4.51 4.59 15.94
CA GLY A 103 5.25 3.61 16.73
C GLY A 103 4.52 3.35 18.05
N GLN A 104 4.80 2.23 18.70
CA GLN A 104 4.45 2.12 20.11
C GLN A 104 5.19 3.25 20.84
N ALA A 105 4.47 4.33 21.16
CA ALA A 105 4.93 5.32 22.11
C ALA A 105 5.18 4.53 23.41
N ASP A 106 6.46 4.35 23.72
CA ASP A 106 6.97 3.66 24.91
C ASP A 106 6.00 3.82 26.09
N GLN A 107 5.32 2.73 26.45
CA GLN A 107 4.91 2.56 27.84
C GLN A 107 6.15 2.16 28.64
N ALA A 108 7.05 3.11 28.83
CA ALA A 108 8.06 3.05 29.88
C ALA A 108 7.39 3.50 31.18
N GLY A 109 7.14 2.52 32.05
CA GLY A 109 6.67 2.72 33.43
C GLY A 109 7.73 3.31 34.35
#